data_AF-A0A8T7JD37-F1
#
_entry.id   AF-A0A8T7JD37-F1
#
_cell.length_a   1.000
_cell.length_b   1.000
_cell.length_c   1.000
_cell.angle_alpha   90.00
_cell.angle_beta   90.00
_cell.angle_gamma   90.00
#
_symmetry.space_group_name_H-M   'P 1'
#
loop_
_entity.id
_entity.type
_entity.pdbx_description
1 polymer ?
#
loop_
_entity_poly.entity_id
_entity_poly.type
_entity_poly.pdbx_seq_one_letter_code
_entity_poly.pdbx_strand_id
1 'polypeptide(L)' 'MNDAFIIAIALVAIIEGLLPFLAPERYLSFLENMKQLTPSQLRMFGGLLLISGSLLLFWVS' A
#
# COMPACT_ATOMS: atom_id res chain seq x y z
N MET A 1 6.82 -6.01 -23.63
CA MET A 1 7.53 -5.53 -22.43
C MET A 1 6.89 -4.31 -21.76
N ASN A 2 5.90 -3.62 -22.35
CA ASN A 2 5.18 -2.52 -21.68
C ASN A 2 3.90 -2.95 -20.95
N ASP A 3 3.24 -4.02 -21.41
CA ASP A 3 1.91 -4.36 -20.90
C ASP A 3 1.96 -4.81 -19.43
N ALA A 4 2.98 -5.56 -19.03
CA ALA A 4 3.15 -5.99 -17.64
C ALA A 4 3.29 -4.81 -16.67
N PHE A 5 3.99 -3.74 -17.07
CA PHE A 5 4.13 -2.54 -16.26
C PHE A 5 2.80 -1.78 -16.14
N ILE A 6 2.07 -1.65 -17.25
CA ILE A 6 0.73 -1.03 -17.28
C ILE A 6 -0.25 -1.85 -16.42
N ILE A 7 -0.21 -3.17 -16.51
CA ILE A 7 -1.03 -4.09 -15.72
C ILE A 7 -0.69 -3.96 -14.23
N ALA A 8 0.58 -3.89 -13.86
CA ALA A 8 0.98 -3.70 -12.47
C ALA A 8 0.43 -2.39 -11.89
N ILE A 9 0.54 -1.29 -12.63
CA ILE A 9 -0.04 0.01 -12.23
C ILE A 9 -1.56 -0.08 -12.12
N ALA A 10 -2.23 -0.70 -13.09
CA ALA A 10 -3.68 -0.86 -13.08
C ALA A 10 -4.15 -1.66 -11.85
N LEU A 11 -3.45 -2.74 -11.49
CA LEU A 11 -3.76 -3.54 -10.31
C LEU A 11 -3.56 -2.75 -9.01
N VAL A 12 -2.47 -1.98 -8.89
CA VAL A 12 -2.25 -1.11 -7.72
C VAL A 12 -3.40 -0.09 -7.59
N ALA A 13 -3.80 0.57 -8.68
CA ALA A 13 -4.90 1.52 -8.67
C ALA A 13 -6.25 0.88 -8.27
N ILE A 14 -6.54 -0.32 -8.77
CA ILE A 14 -7.76 -1.06 -8.39
C ILE A 14 -7.73 -1.42 -6.89
N ILE A 15 -6.59 -1.92 -6.40
CA ILE A 15 -6.46 -2.33 -4.99
C ILE A 15 -6.54 -1.13 -4.05
N GLU A 16 -5.85 -0.03 -4.37
CA GLU A 16 -5.91 1.21 -3.57
C GLU A 16 -7.31 1.85 -3.61
N GLY A 17 -8.01 1.74 -4.73
CA GLY A 17 -9.37 2.27 -4.90
C GLY A 17 -10.48 1.42 -4.25
N LEU A 18 -10.23 0.13 -3.99
CA LEU A 18 -11.24 -0.78 -3.43
C LEU A 18 -11.72 -0.35 -2.04
N LEU A 19 -10.79 -0.02 -1.14
CA LEU A 19 -11.12 0.37 0.24
C LEU A 19 -11.92 1.69 0.34
N PRO A 20 -11.52 2.79 -0.34
CA PRO A 20 -12.31 4.02 -0.33
C PRO A 20 -13.66 3.87 -1.06
N PHE A 21 -13.77 2.96 -2.05
CA PHE A 21 -15.03 2.71 -2.74
C PHE A 21 -16.01 1.87 -1.90
N LEU A 22 -15.54 0.78 -1.29
CA LEU A 22 -16.40 -0.16 -0.54
C LEU A 22 -16.69 0.28 0.90
N ALA A 23 -15.74 0.95 1.55
CA ALA A 23 -15.84 1.30 2.97
C ALA A 23 -15.24 2.69 3.25
N PRO A 24 -15.82 3.77 2.71
CA PRO A 24 -15.26 5.13 2.80
C PRO A 24 -15.10 5.62 4.25
N GLU A 25 -16.07 5.36 5.13
CA GLU A 25 -16.04 5.78 6.53
C GLU A 25 -14.89 5.10 7.29
N ARG A 26 -14.69 3.80 7.08
CA ARG A 26 -13.59 3.04 7.69
C ARG A 26 -12.24 3.51 7.17
N TYR A 27 -12.16 3.84 5.88
CA TYR A 27 -10.96 4.40 5.28
C TYR A 27 -10.58 5.75 5.91
N LEU A 28 -11.56 6.63 6.14
CA LEU A 28 -11.33 7.92 6.82
C LEU A 28 -10.89 7.73 8.27
N SER A 29 -11.55 6.87 9.04
CA SER A 29 -11.13 6.57 10.42
C SER A 29 -9.72 5.97 10.48
N PHE A 30 -9.36 5.11 9.51
CA PHE A 30 -8.00 4.59 9.39
C PHE A 30 -6.97 5.71 9.15
N LEU A 31 -7.25 6.65 8.24
CA LEU A 31 -6.39 7.80 8.00
C LEU A 31 -6.26 8.71 9.24
N GLU A 32 -7.33 8.91 10.00
CA GLU A 32 -7.28 9.66 11.26
C GLU A 32 -6.39 8.98 12.30
N ASN A 33 -6.47 7.66 12.43
CA ASN A 33 -5.58 6.89 13.30
C ASN A 33 -4.12 6.99 12.84
N MET A 34 -3.86 6.95 11.53
CA MET A 34 -2.51 7.12 11.00
C MET A 34 -1.92 8.51 11.30
N LYS A 35 -2.74 9.57 11.33
CA LYS A 35 -2.28 10.92 11.69
C LYS A 35 -1.80 11.04 13.15
N GLN A 36 -2.24 10.14 14.02
CA GLN A 36 -1.82 10.11 15.42
C GLN A 36 -0.46 9.40 15.61
N LEU A 37 0.02 8.68 14.60
CA LEU A 37 1.31 8.00 14.66
C LEU A 37 2.46 9.00 14.58
N THR A 38 3.51 8.74 15.37
CA THR A 38 4.74 9.53 15.26
C THR A 38 5.45 9.28 13.93
N PRO A 39 6.24 10.24 13.40
CA PRO A 39 7.00 10.03 12.16
C PRO A 39 7.91 8.80 12.20
N SER A 40 8.45 8.45 13.37
CA SER A 40 9.27 7.24 13.55
C SER A 40 8.48 5.95 13.33
N GLN A 41 7.28 5.85 13.93
CA GLN A 41 6.40 4.69 13.75
C GLN A 41 5.93 4.54 12.30
N LEU A 42 5.59 5.66 11.64
CA LEU A 42 5.19 5.64 10.24
C LEU A 42 6.33 5.17 9.33
N ARG A 43 7.57 5.63 9.58
CA ARG A 43 8.76 5.18 8.84
C ARG A 43 9.06 3.71 9.08
N MET A 44 8.89 3.21 10.30
CA MET A 44 9.07 1.79 10.61
C MET A 44 8.03 0.93 9.87
N PHE A 45 6.77 1.33 9.86
CA PHE A 45 5.71 0.63 9.13
C PHE A 45 6.01 0.61 7.62
N GLY A 46 6.34 1.76 7.03
CA GLY A 46 6.75 1.85 5.63
C GLY A 46 8.01 1.02 5.33
N GLY A 47 8.99 1.03 6.23
CA GLY A 47 10.22 0.24 6.09
C GLY A 47 9.96 -1.27 6.09
N LEU A 48 9.08 -1.74 6.98
CA LEU A 48 8.68 -3.15 7.01
C LEU A 48 7.98 -3.57 5.71
N LEU A 49 7.10 -2.71 5.16
CA LEU A 49 6.45 -2.95 3.87
C LEU A 49 7.45 -2.98 2.70
N LEU A 50 8.43 -2.07 2.70
CA LEU A 50 9.48 -2.05 1.67
C LEU A 50 10.34 -3.33 1.73
N ILE A 51 10.73 -3.75 2.94
CA ILE A 51 11.54 -4.96 3.13
C ILE A 51 10.76 -6.19 2.71
N SER A 52 9.50 -6.34 3.16
CA SER A 52 8.68 -7.49 2.82
C SER A 52 8.38 -7.56 1.31
N GLY A 53 8.04 -6.43 0.69
CA GLY A 53 7.85 -6.34 -0.75
C GLY A 53 9.11 -6.70 -1.53
N SER A 54 10.28 -6.24 -1.08
CA SER A 54 11.58 -6.56 -1.70
C SER A 54 11.93 -8.04 -1.57
N LEU A 55 11.66 -8.65 -0.42
CA LEU A 55 11.86 -10.09 -0.20
C LEU A 55 10.93 -10.94 -1.07
N LEU A 56 9.66 -10.54 -1.19
CA LEU A 56 8.70 -11.22 -2.06
C LEU A 56 9.10 -11.10 -3.53
N LEU A 57 9.54 -9.91 -3.96
CA LEU A 57 10.05 -9.71 -5.30
C LEU A 57 11.24 -10.63 -5.57
N PHE A 58 12.24 -10.63 -4.67
CA PHE A 58 13.41 -11.51 -4.76
C PHE A 58 13.06 -13.00 -4.80
N TRP A 59 11.97 -13.43 -4.17
CA TRP A 59 11.55 -14.83 -4.19
C TRP A 59 10.83 -15.21 -5.50
N VAL A 60 10.10 -14.29 -6.10
CA VAL A 60 9.32 -14.52 -7.34
C VAL A 60 10.15 -14.33 -8.61
N SER A 61 11.17 -13.45 -8.56
CA SER A 61 12.09 -13.17 -9.66
C SER A 61 13.30 -14.09 -9.66
#